data_AF-T1A0Q5-F1
#
_entry.id   AF-T1A0Q5-F1
#
_cell.length_a   1.000
_cell.length_b   1.000
_cell.length_c   1.000
_cell.angle_alpha   90.00
_cell.angle_beta   90.00
_cell.angle_gamma   90.00
#
_symmetry.space_group_name_H-M   'P 1'
#
loop_
_entity.id
_entity.type
_entity.pdbx_description
1 polymer ?
#
loop_
_entity_poly.entity_id
_entity_poly.type
_entity_poly.pdbx_seq_one_letter_code
_entity_poly.pdbx_strand_id
1 'polypeptide(L)'
;MGGDTATAIARFEAAERERTGLAGLRIGFHRVHGYYLELTRSQASQAPAHYERRQTLKGVERFTTPELRAFEDRVLSAEARALARERELYETLVSDWGQELPTLLETATAVAAVDVLRTLAERAKDLDLRAPVFIREPGLSIRGGRHLVVERACHPEPFIPNDLAFHDGRRLLILTGPNMGGKSTYMRQAAQAVILAYAGSLVPAESLALGPIDRIFTRIGANDDLARGRSTFMVEMIETASILRQATRESLVLLDEVGRGTGTHDGVALAWATAEYLCRTTGAFCLFATHYFELTLLPETLSEAANIHVSVREHQGRLIFLHRVEAGPAEQSYGLEVALLAGVPQDVIQNARNKLAELDAPFSGGAGPHTIEPSLFAPQKPTHPAEPLVEALKTVRPETLTPLAALNLIDEWYRRFVRPT
;
A
#
# COMPACT_ATOMS: atom_id res chain seq x y z
N MET A 1 39.84 -35.93 -18.12
CA MET A 1 41.17 -36.28 -17.57
C MET A 1 41.16 -37.43 -16.55
N GLY A 2 40.08 -37.67 -15.79
CA GLY A 2 40.05 -38.78 -14.82
C GLY A 2 40.24 -40.21 -15.39
N GLY A 3 39.84 -40.45 -16.64
CA GLY A 3 39.95 -41.77 -17.29
C GLY A 3 41.40 -42.17 -17.65
N ASP A 4 42.22 -41.23 -18.12
CA ASP A 4 43.61 -41.51 -18.49
C ASP A 4 44.51 -41.68 -17.27
N THR A 5 44.28 -40.89 -16.21
CA THR A 5 45.02 -41.01 -14.95
C THR A 5 44.72 -42.34 -14.26
N ALA A 6 43.45 -42.76 -14.20
CA ALA A 6 43.06 -44.06 -13.65
C ALA A 6 43.66 -45.23 -14.45
N THR A 7 43.71 -45.12 -15.78
CA THR A 7 44.32 -46.14 -16.65
C THR A 7 45.85 -46.22 -16.47
N ALA A 8 46.52 -45.06 -16.32
CA ALA A 8 47.95 -45.00 -16.07
C ALA A 8 48.32 -45.57 -14.69
N ILE A 9 47.52 -45.28 -13.66
CA ILE A 9 47.68 -45.86 -12.31
C ILE A 9 47.45 -47.36 -12.33
N ALA A 10 46.40 -47.84 -13.02
CA ALA A 10 46.14 -49.28 -13.14
C ALA A 10 47.29 -50.03 -13.85
N ARG A 11 47.90 -49.43 -14.87
CA ARG A 11 49.10 -49.98 -15.54
C ARG A 11 50.31 -49.98 -14.61
N PHE A 12 50.53 -48.91 -13.85
CA PHE A 12 51.62 -48.84 -12.88
C PHE A 12 51.45 -49.86 -11.75
N GLU A 13 50.22 -50.02 -11.24
CA GLU A 13 49.87 -51.02 -10.23
C GLU A 13 50.12 -52.45 -10.72
N ALA A 14 49.71 -52.76 -11.97
CA ALA A 14 49.92 -54.07 -12.57
C ALA A 14 51.41 -54.38 -12.76
N ALA A 15 52.19 -53.41 -13.30
CA ALA A 15 53.63 -53.57 -13.50
C ALA A 15 54.39 -53.76 -12.18
N GLU A 16 54.02 -53.01 -11.12
CA GLU A 16 54.65 -53.16 -9.81
C GLU A 16 54.28 -54.49 -9.14
N ARG A 17 53.04 -54.98 -9.28
CA ARG A 17 52.65 -56.31 -8.81
C ARG A 17 53.43 -57.42 -9.50
N GLU A 18 53.61 -57.34 -10.81
CA GLU A 18 54.36 -58.33 -11.60
C GLU A 18 55.85 -58.31 -11.24
N ARG A 19 56.44 -57.12 -11.09
CA ARG A 19 57.87 -56.94 -10.75
C ARG A 19 58.21 -57.43 -9.34
N THR A 20 57.33 -57.21 -8.37
CA THR A 20 57.60 -57.50 -6.95
C THR A 20 57.02 -58.83 -6.47
N GLY A 21 56.09 -59.42 -7.21
CA GLY A 21 55.33 -60.61 -6.77
C GLY A 21 54.33 -60.34 -5.65
N LEU A 22 54.13 -59.07 -5.25
CA LEU A 22 53.27 -58.70 -4.13
C LEU A 22 51.81 -58.55 -4.59
N ALA A 23 51.07 -59.65 -4.62
CA ALA A 23 49.67 -59.70 -5.08
C ALA A 23 48.71 -58.75 -4.32
N GLY A 24 49.06 -58.32 -3.10
CA GLY A 24 48.26 -57.42 -2.27
C GLY A 24 48.51 -55.92 -2.48
N LEU A 25 49.49 -55.55 -3.32
CA LEU A 25 49.87 -54.15 -3.58
C LEU A 25 48.72 -53.38 -4.21
N ARG A 26 48.33 -52.22 -3.66
CA ARG A 26 47.31 -51.33 -4.25
C ARG A 26 47.79 -49.90 -4.28
N ILE A 27 47.40 -49.13 -5.30
CA ILE A 27 47.67 -47.69 -5.32
C ILE A 27 46.45 -46.95 -4.81
N GLY A 28 46.64 -46.15 -3.77
CA GLY A 28 45.63 -45.25 -3.24
C GLY A 28 46.01 -43.78 -3.45
N PHE A 29 45.03 -42.89 -3.32
CA PHE A 29 45.24 -41.44 -3.30
C PHE A 29 44.74 -40.88 -1.97
N HIS A 30 45.53 -40.00 -1.36
CA HIS A 30 45.14 -39.25 -0.17
C HIS A 30 45.27 -37.76 -0.44
N ARG A 31 44.24 -36.98 -0.10
CA ARG A 31 44.15 -35.55 -0.42
C ARG A 31 45.32 -34.70 0.10
N VAL A 32 45.99 -35.13 1.17
CA VAL A 32 47.14 -34.43 1.78
C VAL A 32 48.49 -35.10 1.47
N HIS A 33 48.51 -36.40 1.18
CA HIS A 33 49.75 -37.18 1.09
C HIS A 33 50.05 -37.74 -0.30
N GLY A 34 49.16 -37.47 -1.26
CA GLY A 34 49.38 -37.85 -2.64
C GLY A 34 49.03 -39.28 -2.96
N TYR A 35 49.62 -39.79 -4.04
CA TYR A 35 49.52 -41.20 -4.40
C TYR A 35 50.48 -42.03 -3.53
N TYR A 36 50.01 -43.21 -3.10
CA TYR A 36 50.79 -44.13 -2.29
C TYR A 36 50.56 -45.58 -2.69
N LEU A 37 51.57 -46.40 -2.46
CA LEU A 37 51.51 -47.85 -2.56
C LEU A 37 51.13 -48.40 -1.19
N GLU A 38 50.03 -49.13 -1.11
CA GLU A 38 49.56 -49.78 0.11
C GLU A 38 49.91 -51.27 0.09
N LEU A 39 50.59 -51.72 1.15
CA LEU A 39 50.95 -53.11 1.38
C LEU A 39 50.41 -53.57 2.73
N THR A 40 50.02 -54.84 2.82
CA THR A 40 49.67 -55.43 4.12
C THR A 40 50.91 -55.56 5.00
N ARG A 41 50.73 -55.54 6.32
CA ARG A 41 51.88 -55.61 7.26
C ARG A 41 52.76 -56.84 7.08
N SER A 42 52.21 -57.96 6.62
CA SER A 42 52.96 -59.18 6.31
C SER A 42 53.81 -59.05 5.04
N GLN A 43 53.38 -58.25 4.06
CA GLN A 43 54.08 -58.01 2.80
C GLN A 43 55.04 -56.82 2.88
N ALA A 44 54.83 -55.89 3.82
CA ALA A 44 55.65 -54.70 3.99
C ALA A 44 57.14 -54.99 4.32
N SER A 45 57.44 -56.14 4.93
CA SER A 45 58.84 -56.59 5.17
C SER A 45 59.56 -57.05 3.90
N GLN A 46 58.81 -57.35 2.83
CA GLN A 46 59.32 -57.73 1.52
C GLN A 46 59.33 -56.54 0.54
N ALA A 47 59.01 -55.33 1.02
CA ALA A 47 59.05 -54.13 0.21
C ALA A 47 60.49 -53.88 -0.30
N PRO A 48 60.67 -53.58 -1.60
CA PRO A 48 61.98 -53.28 -2.17
C PRO A 48 62.69 -52.09 -1.48
N ALA A 49 64.02 -52.04 -1.55
CA ALA A 49 64.81 -50.99 -0.90
C ALA A 49 64.51 -49.56 -1.41
N HIS A 50 64.01 -49.42 -2.65
CA HIS A 50 63.63 -48.12 -3.23
C HIS A 50 62.22 -47.64 -2.82
N TYR A 51 61.51 -48.42 -2.00
CA TYR A 51 60.21 -48.01 -1.44
C TYR A 51 60.43 -47.16 -0.19
N GLU A 52 60.10 -45.89 -0.26
CA GLU A 52 60.19 -44.99 0.88
C GLU A 52 58.89 -45.03 1.69
N ARG A 53 58.98 -45.41 2.96
CA ARG A 53 57.81 -45.51 3.85
C ARG A 53 57.28 -44.11 4.18
N ARG A 54 55.99 -43.87 3.93
CA ARG A 54 55.33 -42.58 4.20
C ARG A 54 54.40 -42.61 5.40
N GLN A 55 53.67 -43.70 5.61
CA GLN A 55 52.69 -43.77 6.70
C GLN A 55 52.49 -45.22 7.15
N THR A 56 52.42 -45.44 8.46
CA THR A 56 52.08 -46.75 9.05
C THR A 56 50.69 -46.67 9.66
N LEU A 57 49.78 -47.54 9.23
CA LEU A 57 48.41 -47.62 9.73
C LEU A 57 48.15 -48.98 10.38
N LYS A 58 46.99 -49.12 11.04
CA LYS A 58 46.58 -50.37 11.67
C LYS A 58 46.30 -51.42 10.58
N GLY A 59 47.30 -52.26 10.29
CA GLY A 59 47.20 -53.43 9.40
C GLY A 59 47.84 -53.23 8.01
N VAL A 60 48.13 -52.00 7.61
CA VAL A 60 48.75 -51.67 6.31
C VAL A 60 49.86 -50.64 6.46
N GLU A 61 50.86 -50.73 5.59
CA GLU A 61 51.94 -49.77 5.46
C GLU A 61 51.88 -49.10 4.08
N ARG A 62 52.08 -47.79 4.05
CA ARG A 62 52.04 -46.97 2.83
C ARG A 62 53.43 -46.51 2.44
N PHE A 63 53.77 -46.73 1.19
CA PHE A 63 55.06 -46.41 0.59
C PHE A 63 54.91 -45.47 -0.60
N THR A 64 56.00 -44.86 -1.01
CA THR A 64 56.12 -44.10 -2.25
C THR A 64 57.40 -44.52 -2.97
N THR A 65 57.44 -44.35 -4.28
CA THR A 65 58.63 -44.56 -5.09
C THR A 65 58.98 -43.27 -5.83
N PRO A 66 60.25 -43.09 -6.26
CA PRO A 66 60.63 -41.96 -7.11
C PRO A 66 59.76 -41.84 -8.36
N GLU A 67 59.40 -42.97 -8.96
CA GLU A 67 58.53 -43.06 -10.15
C GLU A 67 57.10 -42.60 -9.86
N LEU A 68 56.53 -43.02 -8.71
CA LEU A 68 55.17 -42.62 -8.30
C LEU A 68 55.10 -41.14 -7.93
N ARG A 69 56.14 -40.59 -7.28
CA ARG A 69 56.26 -39.15 -7.03
C ARG A 69 56.33 -38.35 -8.32
N ALA A 70 57.16 -38.77 -9.28
CA ALA A 70 57.27 -38.10 -10.56
C ALA A 70 55.94 -38.14 -11.35
N PHE A 71 55.18 -39.24 -11.23
CA PHE A 71 53.84 -39.32 -11.80
C PHE A 71 52.85 -38.38 -11.10
N GLU A 72 52.85 -38.34 -9.75
CA GLU A 72 52.03 -37.42 -8.96
C GLU A 72 52.30 -35.95 -9.34
N ASP A 73 53.56 -35.53 -9.37
CA ASP A 73 53.96 -34.16 -9.73
C ASP A 73 53.47 -33.80 -11.14
N ARG A 74 53.57 -34.73 -12.09
CA ARG A 74 53.06 -34.54 -13.46
C ARG A 74 51.54 -34.39 -13.50
N VAL A 75 50.81 -35.20 -12.74
CA VAL A 75 49.34 -35.14 -12.67
C VAL A 75 48.90 -33.82 -12.02
N LEU A 76 49.43 -33.47 -10.86
CA LEU A 76 49.10 -32.23 -10.16
C LEU A 76 49.46 -30.99 -11.00
N SER A 77 50.62 -31.00 -11.68
CA SER A 77 51.00 -29.94 -12.62
C SER A 77 50.06 -29.85 -13.83
N ALA A 78 49.61 -30.98 -14.37
CA ALA A 78 48.66 -30.99 -15.48
C ALA A 78 47.28 -30.49 -15.04
N GLU A 79 46.79 -30.89 -13.87
CA GLU A 79 45.52 -30.41 -13.29
C GLU A 79 45.57 -28.91 -13.01
N ALA A 80 46.65 -28.41 -12.40
CA ALA A 80 46.84 -26.99 -12.15
C ALA A 80 46.87 -26.18 -13.46
N ARG A 81 47.57 -26.66 -14.49
CA ARG A 81 47.58 -26.02 -15.82
C ARG A 81 46.22 -26.08 -16.52
N ALA A 82 45.50 -27.20 -16.39
CA ALA A 82 44.17 -27.34 -16.96
C ALA A 82 43.19 -26.35 -16.31
N LEU A 83 43.19 -26.24 -14.98
CA LEU A 83 42.34 -25.30 -14.25
C LEU A 83 42.70 -23.84 -14.55
N ALA A 84 44.01 -23.52 -14.63
CA ALA A 84 44.46 -22.18 -15.01
C ALA A 84 43.98 -21.81 -16.42
N ARG A 85 44.07 -22.77 -17.37
CA ARG A 85 43.59 -22.57 -18.73
C ARG A 85 42.07 -22.43 -18.80
N GLU A 86 41.33 -23.23 -18.04
CA GLU A 86 39.87 -23.13 -17.94
C GLU A 86 39.44 -21.75 -17.41
N ARG A 87 40.11 -21.26 -16.36
CA ARG A 87 39.86 -19.93 -15.82
C ARG A 87 40.16 -18.82 -16.83
N GLU A 88 41.28 -18.90 -17.54
CA GLU A 88 41.65 -17.95 -18.59
C GLU A 88 40.58 -17.92 -19.71
N LEU A 89 40.12 -19.10 -20.15
CA LEU A 89 39.07 -19.22 -21.17
C LEU A 89 37.73 -18.64 -20.68
N TYR A 90 37.36 -18.89 -19.42
CA TYR A 90 36.16 -18.32 -18.80
C TYR A 90 36.24 -16.79 -18.68
N GLU A 91 37.36 -16.25 -18.19
CA GLU A 91 37.58 -14.81 -18.08
C GLU A 91 37.55 -14.13 -19.46
N THR A 92 38.10 -14.78 -20.48
CA THR A 92 38.01 -14.32 -21.88
C THR A 92 36.55 -14.27 -22.34
N LEU A 93 35.77 -15.33 -22.12
CA LEU A 93 34.36 -15.38 -22.49
C LEU A 93 33.53 -14.28 -21.78
N VAL A 94 33.78 -14.04 -20.50
CA VAL A 94 33.11 -12.97 -19.74
C VAL A 94 33.51 -11.60 -20.29
N SER A 95 34.79 -11.40 -20.62
CA SER A 95 35.27 -10.15 -21.22
C SER A 95 34.63 -9.88 -22.58
N ASP A 96 34.53 -10.92 -23.43
CA ASP A 96 33.91 -10.84 -24.75
C ASP A 96 32.42 -10.51 -24.64
N TRP A 97 31.69 -11.18 -23.75
CA TRP A 97 30.28 -10.87 -23.48
C TRP A 97 30.07 -9.51 -22.83
N GLY A 98 31.04 -9.05 -22.04
CA GLY A 98 31.03 -7.71 -21.44
C GLY A 98 30.97 -6.59 -22.47
N GLN A 99 31.53 -6.81 -23.67
CA GLN A 99 31.44 -5.84 -24.77
C GLN A 99 30.03 -5.73 -25.36
N GLU A 100 29.27 -6.82 -25.33
CA GLU A 100 27.88 -6.92 -25.81
C GLU A 100 26.84 -6.65 -24.72
N LEU A 101 27.27 -6.32 -23.49
CA LEU A 101 26.38 -6.08 -22.36
C LEU A 101 25.29 -5.02 -22.65
N PRO A 102 25.57 -3.89 -23.33
CA PRO A 102 24.52 -2.94 -23.71
C PRO A 102 23.42 -3.59 -24.56
N THR A 103 23.80 -4.34 -25.60
CA THR A 103 22.88 -5.07 -26.48
C THR A 103 22.05 -6.11 -25.72
N LEU A 104 22.67 -6.82 -24.77
CA LEU A 104 21.99 -7.80 -23.92
C LEU A 104 20.96 -7.14 -22.99
N LEU A 105 21.29 -5.99 -22.40
CA LEU A 105 20.36 -5.24 -21.54
C LEU A 105 19.18 -4.69 -22.35
N GLU A 106 19.43 -4.13 -23.54
CA GLU A 106 18.38 -3.69 -24.46
C GLU A 106 17.45 -4.85 -24.84
N THR A 107 18.02 -6.02 -25.14
CA THR A 107 17.26 -7.23 -25.44
C THR A 107 16.41 -7.66 -24.25
N ALA A 108 16.98 -7.66 -23.04
CA ALA A 108 16.26 -8.02 -21.82
C ALA A 108 15.09 -7.05 -21.54
N THR A 109 15.28 -5.75 -21.74
CA THR A 109 14.21 -4.74 -21.63
C THR A 109 13.12 -4.97 -22.67
N ALA A 110 13.48 -5.29 -23.92
CA ALA A 110 12.52 -5.58 -24.98
C ALA A 110 11.70 -6.85 -24.67
N VAL A 111 12.34 -7.92 -24.21
CA VAL A 111 11.65 -9.16 -23.80
C VAL A 111 10.72 -8.90 -22.61
N ALA A 112 11.16 -8.14 -21.61
CA ALA A 112 10.32 -7.77 -20.47
C ALA A 112 9.10 -6.94 -20.89
N ALA A 113 9.27 -5.99 -21.82
CA ALA A 113 8.15 -5.22 -22.37
C ALA A 113 7.14 -6.11 -23.10
N VAL A 114 7.61 -7.06 -23.91
CA VAL A 114 6.73 -8.03 -24.60
C VAL A 114 5.98 -8.90 -23.60
N ASP A 115 6.63 -9.37 -22.54
CA ASP A 115 6.00 -10.19 -21.50
C ASP A 115 4.89 -9.43 -20.77
N VAL A 116 5.14 -8.18 -20.38
CA VAL A 116 4.14 -7.30 -19.75
C VAL A 116 2.97 -7.04 -20.71
N LEU A 117 3.23 -6.63 -21.94
CA LEU A 117 2.17 -6.33 -22.92
C LEU A 117 1.33 -7.56 -23.25
N ARG A 118 1.95 -8.72 -23.40
CA ARG A 118 1.26 -9.99 -23.61
C ARG A 118 0.37 -10.33 -22.41
N THR A 119 0.89 -10.18 -21.19
CA THR A 119 0.14 -10.41 -19.96
C THR A 119 -1.06 -9.48 -19.87
N LEU A 120 -0.89 -8.19 -20.16
CA LEU A 120 -2.00 -7.22 -20.17
C LEU A 120 -3.06 -7.57 -21.21
N ALA A 121 -2.66 -7.98 -22.42
CA ALA A 121 -3.59 -8.37 -23.48
C ALA A 121 -4.38 -9.65 -23.12
N GLU A 122 -3.71 -10.63 -22.53
CA GLU A 122 -4.31 -11.89 -22.10
C GLU A 122 -5.28 -11.67 -20.93
N ARG A 123 -4.87 -10.91 -19.91
CA ARG A 123 -5.75 -10.48 -18.81
C ARG A 123 -6.93 -9.67 -19.31
N ALA A 124 -6.74 -8.81 -20.31
CA ALA A 124 -7.82 -8.03 -20.89
C ALA A 124 -8.91 -8.90 -21.51
N LYS A 125 -8.53 -9.98 -22.19
CA LYS A 125 -9.48 -10.95 -22.75
C LYS A 125 -10.19 -11.74 -21.65
N ASP A 126 -9.44 -12.26 -20.69
CA ASP A 126 -9.97 -13.14 -19.63
C ASP A 126 -10.85 -12.41 -18.60
N LEU A 127 -10.70 -11.10 -18.46
CA LEU A 127 -11.43 -10.25 -17.51
C LEU A 127 -12.47 -9.33 -18.21
N ASP A 128 -12.65 -9.49 -19.52
CA ASP A 128 -13.48 -8.63 -20.37
C ASP A 128 -13.19 -7.12 -20.16
N LEU A 129 -11.92 -6.73 -20.25
CA LEU A 129 -11.49 -5.34 -20.11
C LEU A 129 -11.66 -4.60 -21.44
N ARG A 130 -11.84 -3.28 -21.36
CA ARG A 130 -12.02 -2.41 -22.54
C ARG A 130 -10.92 -1.35 -22.62
N ALA A 131 -10.61 -0.92 -23.84
CA ALA A 131 -9.63 0.14 -24.05
C ALA A 131 -10.19 1.48 -23.54
N PRO A 132 -9.44 2.23 -22.72
CA PRO A 132 -9.85 3.57 -22.29
C PRO A 132 -9.64 4.58 -23.44
N VAL A 133 -10.38 5.68 -23.39
CA VAL A 133 -10.22 6.83 -24.29
C VAL A 133 -9.66 8.00 -23.50
N PHE A 134 -8.48 8.49 -23.88
CA PHE A 134 -7.91 9.69 -23.29
C PHE A 134 -8.49 10.95 -23.96
N ILE A 135 -8.96 11.89 -23.15
CA ILE A 135 -9.48 13.20 -23.59
C ILE A 135 -8.54 14.31 -23.11
N ARG A 136 -8.61 15.49 -23.74
CA ARG A 136 -7.71 16.61 -23.40
C ARG A 136 -8.22 17.43 -22.23
N GLU A 137 -9.54 17.52 -22.10
CA GLU A 137 -10.21 18.29 -21.07
C GLU A 137 -10.24 17.51 -19.74
N PRO A 138 -10.10 18.18 -18.58
CA PRO A 138 -10.24 17.54 -17.28
C PRO A 138 -11.63 16.89 -17.12
N GLY A 139 -11.64 15.60 -16.79
CA GLY A 139 -12.87 14.85 -16.55
C GLY A 139 -12.60 13.36 -16.39
N LEU A 140 -13.56 12.65 -15.82
CA LEU A 140 -13.52 11.19 -15.69
C LEU A 140 -14.93 10.66 -15.89
N SER A 141 -15.12 9.82 -16.90
CA SER A 141 -16.39 9.12 -17.12
C SER A 141 -16.14 7.63 -17.21
N ILE A 142 -16.72 6.87 -16.30
CA ILE A 142 -16.69 5.42 -16.25
C ILE A 142 -18.14 4.95 -16.42
N ARG A 143 -18.39 4.07 -17.40
CA ARG A 143 -19.66 3.34 -17.52
C ARG A 143 -19.45 1.87 -17.20
N GLY A 144 -20.32 1.31 -16.38
CA GLY A 144 -20.27 -0.09 -15.96
C GLY A 144 -18.96 -0.48 -15.29
N GLY A 145 -18.42 0.39 -14.43
CA GLY A 145 -17.13 0.18 -13.75
C GLY A 145 -17.20 -0.94 -12.70
N ARG A 146 -16.15 -1.77 -12.67
CA ARG A 146 -16.01 -2.94 -11.78
C ARG A 146 -14.70 -2.88 -10.99
N HIS A 147 -14.66 -3.53 -9.84
CA HIS A 147 -13.44 -3.69 -9.04
C HIS A 147 -12.85 -5.09 -9.23
N LEU A 148 -11.74 -5.23 -9.98
CA LEU A 148 -11.21 -6.54 -10.39
C LEU A 148 -10.94 -7.52 -9.25
N VAL A 149 -10.34 -7.04 -8.16
CA VAL A 149 -9.99 -7.90 -7.01
C VAL A 149 -11.25 -8.38 -6.28
N VAL A 150 -12.22 -7.49 -6.05
CA VAL A 150 -13.47 -7.84 -5.35
C VAL A 150 -14.36 -8.70 -6.25
N GLU A 151 -14.47 -8.38 -7.54
CA GLU A 151 -15.18 -9.18 -8.55
C GLU A 151 -14.68 -10.63 -8.57
N ARG A 152 -13.35 -10.83 -8.51
CA ARG A 152 -12.78 -12.18 -8.44
C ARG A 152 -12.96 -12.85 -7.08
N ALA A 153 -12.90 -12.10 -5.98
CA ALA A 153 -13.05 -12.64 -4.63
C ALA A 153 -14.50 -13.05 -4.31
N CYS A 154 -15.50 -12.35 -4.87
CA CYS A 154 -16.91 -12.63 -4.67
C CYS A 154 -17.45 -13.78 -5.53
N HIS A 155 -16.66 -14.32 -6.47
CA HIS A 155 -17.10 -15.40 -7.36
C HIS A 155 -17.55 -16.64 -6.55
N PRO A 156 -18.76 -17.19 -6.77
CA PRO A 156 -19.60 -17.07 -7.97
C PRO A 156 -20.66 -15.96 -7.96
N GLU A 157 -20.75 -15.12 -6.92
CA GLU A 157 -21.72 -14.03 -6.88
C GLU A 157 -21.37 -12.93 -7.91
N PRO A 158 -22.36 -12.41 -8.67
CA PRO A 158 -22.11 -11.40 -9.68
C PRO A 158 -21.76 -10.06 -9.03
N PHE A 159 -20.68 -9.44 -9.50
CA PHE A 159 -20.33 -8.07 -9.13
C PHE A 159 -21.27 -7.07 -9.83
N ILE A 160 -21.78 -6.07 -9.10
CA ILE A 160 -22.68 -5.06 -9.65
C ILE A 160 -21.86 -3.89 -10.22
N PRO A 161 -21.87 -3.66 -11.55
CA PRO A 161 -21.13 -2.57 -12.16
C PRO A 161 -21.79 -1.21 -11.88
N ASN A 162 -20.97 -0.16 -11.76
CA ASN A 162 -21.44 1.19 -11.41
C ASN A 162 -20.79 2.28 -12.29
N ASP A 163 -21.58 3.29 -12.61
CA ASP A 163 -21.15 4.45 -13.38
C ASP A 163 -20.52 5.51 -12.48
N LEU A 164 -19.57 6.28 -13.01
CA LEU A 164 -18.97 7.45 -12.36
C LEU A 164 -18.79 8.56 -13.39
N ALA A 165 -19.11 9.80 -13.02
CA ALA A 165 -18.90 10.96 -13.87
C ALA A 165 -18.39 12.16 -13.06
N PHE A 166 -17.25 12.69 -13.48
CA PHE A 166 -16.65 13.95 -13.06
C PHE A 166 -16.44 14.84 -14.28
N HIS A 167 -16.81 16.11 -14.14
CA HIS A 167 -16.62 17.17 -15.12
C HIS A 167 -16.65 18.53 -14.42
N ASP A 168 -16.49 19.64 -15.14
CA ASP A 168 -16.45 20.97 -14.52
C ASP A 168 -17.67 21.30 -13.66
N GLY A 169 -18.89 20.99 -14.11
CA GLY A 169 -20.11 21.16 -13.31
C GLY A 169 -20.38 20.06 -12.26
N ARG A 170 -19.47 19.10 -12.05
CA ARG A 170 -19.65 17.98 -11.12
C ARG A 170 -18.27 17.50 -10.65
N ARG A 171 -17.74 18.17 -9.62
CA ARG A 171 -16.39 17.96 -9.08
C ARG A 171 -16.38 17.32 -7.71
N LEU A 172 -17.42 17.50 -6.89
CA LEU A 172 -17.55 16.88 -5.58
C LEU A 172 -18.75 15.93 -5.57
N LEU A 173 -18.53 14.67 -5.21
CA LEU A 173 -19.61 13.69 -5.01
C LEU A 173 -19.65 13.27 -3.55
N ILE A 174 -20.74 13.63 -2.88
CA ILE A 174 -21.02 13.18 -1.53
C ILE A 174 -21.67 11.80 -1.62
N LEU A 175 -20.95 10.78 -1.19
CA LEU A 175 -21.37 9.38 -1.23
C LEU A 175 -21.89 8.94 0.13
N THR A 176 -23.20 8.73 0.21
CA THR A 176 -23.88 8.25 1.41
C THR A 176 -24.34 6.79 1.26
N GLY A 177 -24.75 6.20 2.37
CA GLY A 177 -25.24 4.83 2.43
C GLY A 177 -24.59 4.01 3.54
N PRO A 178 -25.08 2.79 3.79
CA PRO A 178 -24.60 1.95 4.88
C PRO A 178 -23.13 1.50 4.68
N ASN A 179 -22.42 1.16 5.76
CA ASN A 179 -21.01 0.77 5.72
C ASN A 179 -20.75 -0.48 4.87
N MET A 180 -21.67 -1.44 4.90
CA MET A 180 -21.63 -2.65 4.06
C MET A 180 -22.20 -2.45 2.65
N GLY A 181 -22.60 -1.22 2.28
CA GLY A 181 -23.16 -0.93 0.96
C GLY A 181 -22.13 -1.00 -0.19
N GLY A 182 -20.84 -0.91 0.11
CA GLY A 182 -19.78 -0.92 -0.91
C GLY A 182 -19.23 0.46 -1.28
N LYS A 183 -19.40 1.48 -0.42
CA LYS A 183 -18.85 2.84 -0.64
C LYS A 183 -17.34 2.83 -0.91
N SER A 184 -16.57 2.16 -0.05
CA SER A 184 -15.10 2.07 -0.22
C SER A 184 -14.71 1.29 -1.47
N THR A 185 -15.46 0.26 -1.84
CA THR A 185 -15.26 -0.50 -3.10
C THR A 185 -15.49 0.40 -4.32
N TYR A 186 -16.56 1.20 -4.31
CA TYR A 186 -16.87 2.14 -5.38
C TYR A 186 -15.79 3.24 -5.53
N MET A 187 -15.23 3.74 -4.43
CA MET A 187 -14.10 4.67 -4.51
C MET A 187 -12.82 4.01 -5.04
N ARG A 188 -12.48 2.83 -4.51
CA ARG A 188 -11.26 2.11 -4.92
C ARG A 188 -11.31 1.67 -6.38
N GLN A 189 -12.48 1.29 -6.91
CA GLN A 189 -12.59 0.92 -8.33
C GLN A 189 -12.32 2.10 -9.26
N ALA A 190 -12.71 3.31 -8.87
CA ALA A 190 -12.44 4.52 -9.66
C ALA A 190 -10.92 4.75 -9.77
N ALA A 191 -10.20 4.71 -8.65
CA ALA A 191 -8.74 4.82 -8.65
C ALA A 191 -8.07 3.66 -9.41
N GLN A 192 -8.53 2.41 -9.22
CA GLN A 192 -8.01 1.25 -9.94
C GLN A 192 -8.14 1.42 -11.45
N ALA A 193 -9.29 1.89 -11.94
CA ALA A 193 -9.52 2.10 -13.36
C ALA A 193 -8.59 3.18 -13.93
N VAL A 194 -8.37 4.29 -13.21
CA VAL A 194 -7.44 5.34 -13.58
C VAL A 194 -5.99 4.83 -13.62
N ILE A 195 -5.56 4.10 -12.59
CA ILE A 195 -4.20 3.54 -12.52
C ILE A 195 -3.95 2.56 -13.67
N LEU A 196 -4.91 1.67 -13.98
CA LEU A 196 -4.79 0.74 -15.08
C LEU A 196 -4.70 1.45 -16.43
N ALA A 197 -5.51 2.49 -16.65
CA ALA A 197 -5.44 3.29 -17.87
C ALA A 197 -4.06 3.95 -18.04
N TYR A 198 -3.53 4.62 -17.00
CA TYR A 198 -2.21 5.24 -17.05
C TYR A 198 -1.05 4.24 -17.10
N ALA A 199 -1.24 3.01 -16.63
CA ALA A 199 -0.29 1.91 -16.79
C ALA A 199 -0.26 1.35 -18.23
N GLY A 200 -1.13 1.82 -19.12
CA GLY A 200 -1.27 1.30 -20.49
C GLY A 200 -2.08 0.01 -20.60
N SER A 201 -2.79 -0.37 -19.55
CA SER A 201 -3.70 -1.53 -19.55
C SER A 201 -5.09 -1.15 -20.08
N LEU A 202 -5.84 -2.17 -20.48
CA LEU A 202 -7.30 -2.06 -20.60
C LEU A 202 -7.92 -2.02 -19.19
N VAL A 203 -9.16 -1.51 -19.11
CA VAL A 203 -9.83 -1.17 -17.84
C VAL A 203 -11.10 -1.98 -17.60
N PRO A 204 -11.49 -2.21 -16.33
CA PRO A 204 -12.66 -3.02 -15.96
C PRO A 204 -13.97 -2.21 -16.05
N ALA A 205 -14.32 -1.75 -17.24
CA ALA A 205 -15.50 -0.92 -17.49
C ALA A 205 -16.06 -1.21 -18.89
N GLU A 206 -17.34 -0.90 -19.12
CA GLU A 206 -17.92 -0.93 -20.47
C GLU A 206 -17.31 0.16 -21.36
N SER A 207 -17.08 1.34 -20.78
CA SER A 207 -16.33 2.42 -21.42
C SER A 207 -15.69 3.33 -20.37
N LEU A 208 -14.52 3.87 -20.68
CA LEU A 208 -13.83 4.84 -19.83
C LEU A 208 -13.31 6.00 -20.68
N ALA A 209 -13.68 7.22 -20.33
CA ALA A 209 -13.11 8.46 -20.86
C ALA A 209 -12.33 9.16 -19.74
N LEU A 210 -11.05 9.45 -19.99
CA LEU A 210 -10.11 9.94 -18.98
C LEU A 210 -9.40 11.19 -19.45
N GLY A 211 -9.70 12.31 -18.79
CA GLY A 211 -8.91 13.53 -18.90
C GLY A 211 -7.61 13.45 -18.10
N PRO A 212 -6.80 14.52 -18.11
CA PRO A 212 -5.58 14.57 -17.31
C PRO A 212 -5.90 14.45 -15.81
N ILE A 213 -5.22 13.51 -15.15
CA ILE A 213 -5.16 13.39 -13.70
C ILE A 213 -3.69 13.42 -13.28
N ASP A 214 -3.33 14.39 -12.44
CA ASP A 214 -1.95 14.59 -12.01
C ASP A 214 -1.58 13.68 -10.82
N ARG A 215 -2.51 13.49 -9.88
CA ARG A 215 -2.33 12.72 -8.65
C ARG A 215 -3.63 12.09 -8.19
N ILE A 216 -3.50 10.92 -7.56
CA ILE A 216 -4.59 10.27 -6.81
C ILE A 216 -4.26 10.37 -5.33
N PHE A 217 -5.14 11.01 -4.57
CA PHE A 217 -5.07 11.10 -3.12
C PHE A 217 -6.10 10.17 -2.50
N THR A 218 -5.70 9.46 -1.46
CA THR A 218 -6.60 8.57 -0.73
C THR A 218 -6.48 8.77 0.76
N ARG A 219 -7.60 9.02 1.40
CA ARG A 219 -7.80 8.83 2.83
C ARG A 219 -8.91 7.80 3.00
N ILE A 220 -8.57 6.54 2.75
CA ILE A 220 -9.47 5.40 2.94
C ILE A 220 -8.87 4.64 4.12
N GLY A 221 -9.61 4.51 5.22
CA GLY A 221 -9.11 3.96 6.49
C GLY A 221 -8.19 2.76 6.29
N ALA A 222 -6.93 2.91 6.73
CA ALA A 222 -5.96 1.82 6.85
C ALA A 222 -5.91 1.37 8.31
N ASN A 223 -5.68 0.07 8.54
CA ASN A 223 -5.51 -0.52 9.87
C ASN A 223 -4.59 0.34 10.74
N ASP A 224 -5.00 0.53 11.99
CA ASP A 224 -4.33 1.35 12.99
C ASP A 224 -2.82 1.07 13.04
N ASP A 225 -2.02 2.07 12.68
CA ASP A 225 -0.59 2.09 13.00
C ASP A 225 -0.40 2.56 14.45
N LEU A 226 -0.81 1.69 15.38
CA LEU A 226 -0.62 1.85 16.83
C LEU A 226 0.86 1.92 17.24
N ALA A 227 1.81 1.66 16.33
CA ALA A 227 3.24 1.60 16.63
C ALA A 227 3.90 2.97 16.81
N ARG A 228 3.26 4.09 16.45
CA ARG A 228 3.88 5.43 16.43
C ARG A 228 3.46 6.40 17.55
N GLY A 229 2.63 5.97 18.50
CA GLY A 229 2.25 6.81 19.65
C GLY A 229 1.52 8.11 19.31
N ARG A 230 0.93 8.22 18.10
CA ARG A 230 0.09 9.35 17.67
C ARG A 230 -1.38 8.91 17.74
N SER A 231 -2.26 9.82 18.17
CA SER A 231 -3.71 9.58 18.09
C SER A 231 -4.10 9.30 16.64
N THR A 232 -5.01 8.33 16.43
CA THR A 232 -5.56 7.97 15.12
C THR A 232 -6.15 9.20 14.42
N PHE A 233 -6.79 10.09 15.17
CA PHE A 233 -7.31 11.36 14.68
C PHE A 233 -6.21 12.33 14.23
N MET A 234 -5.07 12.40 14.93
CA MET A 234 -3.96 13.27 14.52
C MET A 234 -3.34 12.79 13.20
N VAL A 235 -3.21 11.48 13.01
CA VAL A 235 -2.72 10.91 11.74
C VAL A 235 -3.68 11.26 10.61
N GLU A 236 -4.98 11.08 10.84
CA GLU A 236 -6.03 11.45 9.89
C GLU A 236 -5.98 12.94 9.49
N MET A 237 -5.78 13.84 10.46
CA MET A 237 -5.67 15.27 10.18
C MET A 237 -4.38 15.63 9.42
N ILE A 238 -3.25 14.96 9.71
CA ILE A 238 -2.00 15.16 8.95
C ILE A 238 -2.19 14.70 7.50
N GLU A 239 -2.82 13.55 7.28
CA GLU A 239 -3.14 13.02 5.95
C GLU A 239 -4.05 13.99 5.19
N THR A 240 -5.16 14.40 5.81
CA THR A 240 -6.12 15.35 5.23
C THR A 240 -5.43 16.68 4.89
N ALA A 241 -4.64 17.22 5.79
CA ALA A 241 -3.90 18.46 5.54
C ALA A 241 -2.86 18.32 4.42
N SER A 242 -2.25 17.14 4.26
CA SER A 242 -1.35 16.86 3.14
C SER A 242 -2.10 16.86 1.80
N ILE A 243 -3.29 16.24 1.76
CA ILE A 243 -4.15 16.23 0.57
C ILE A 243 -4.53 17.67 0.20
N LEU A 244 -5.05 18.45 1.16
CA LEU A 244 -5.49 19.82 0.91
C LEU A 244 -4.37 20.74 0.40
N ARG A 245 -3.12 20.54 0.85
CA ARG A 245 -1.97 21.35 0.40
C ARG A 245 -1.42 20.97 -0.97
N GLN A 246 -1.63 19.73 -1.42
CA GLN A 246 -0.95 19.18 -2.61
C GLN A 246 -1.90 18.87 -3.76
N ALA A 247 -3.18 18.72 -3.49
CA ALA A 247 -4.18 18.50 -4.52
C ALA A 247 -4.27 19.72 -5.45
N THR A 248 -4.44 19.44 -6.73
CA THR A 248 -4.69 20.44 -7.77
C THR A 248 -6.07 20.20 -8.37
N ARG A 249 -6.48 21.05 -9.32
CA ARG A 249 -7.74 20.93 -10.06
C ARG A 249 -7.83 19.63 -10.89
N GLU A 250 -6.69 19.04 -11.24
CA GLU A 250 -6.60 17.79 -12.00
C GLU A 250 -6.48 16.56 -11.08
N SER A 251 -6.43 16.73 -9.76
CA SER A 251 -6.27 15.62 -8.84
C SER A 251 -7.59 14.86 -8.62
N LEU A 252 -7.48 13.54 -8.47
CA LEU A 252 -8.57 12.68 -7.98
C LEU A 252 -8.37 12.42 -6.49
N VAL A 253 -9.34 12.81 -5.68
CA VAL A 253 -9.29 12.73 -4.21
C VAL A 253 -10.39 11.79 -3.72
N LEU A 254 -10.00 10.75 -2.98
CA LEU A 254 -10.90 9.78 -2.37
C LEU A 254 -10.84 9.92 -0.85
N LEU A 255 -11.93 10.37 -0.24
CA LEU A 255 -12.05 10.53 1.22
C LEU A 255 -13.10 9.56 1.76
N ASP A 256 -12.75 8.79 2.78
CA ASP A 256 -13.64 7.86 3.48
C ASP A 256 -13.72 8.24 4.94
N GLU A 257 -14.91 8.70 5.37
CA GLU A 257 -15.27 8.91 6.77
C GLU A 257 -14.35 9.86 7.57
N VAL A 258 -13.85 10.91 6.92
CA VAL A 258 -13.09 11.99 7.59
C VAL A 258 -13.94 12.64 8.68
N GLY A 259 -13.34 12.89 9.84
CA GLY A 259 -13.94 13.52 11.02
C GLY A 259 -14.39 12.54 12.11
N ARG A 260 -14.32 11.22 11.88
CA ARG A 260 -14.88 10.23 12.83
C ARG A 260 -14.15 10.13 14.17
N GLY A 261 -12.85 10.45 14.20
CA GLY A 261 -12.01 10.29 15.41
C GLY A 261 -12.18 11.37 16.50
N THR A 262 -13.12 12.31 16.35
CA THR A 262 -13.35 13.43 17.27
C THR A 262 -14.84 13.57 17.65
N GLY A 263 -15.17 14.56 18.49
CA GLY A 263 -16.55 14.87 18.84
C GLY A 263 -17.41 15.12 17.61
N THR A 264 -18.67 14.63 17.61
CA THR A 264 -19.53 14.57 16.42
C THR A 264 -19.64 15.91 15.69
N HIS A 265 -19.83 17.02 16.42
CA HIS A 265 -19.97 18.34 15.81
C HIS A 265 -18.66 18.85 15.19
N ASP A 266 -17.52 18.64 15.85
CA ASP A 266 -16.21 18.99 15.31
C ASP A 266 -15.89 18.16 14.07
N GLY A 267 -16.26 16.87 14.08
CA GLY A 267 -16.11 15.95 12.96
C GLY A 267 -16.90 16.39 11.74
N VAL A 268 -18.19 16.69 11.91
CA VAL A 268 -19.05 17.23 10.83
C VAL A 268 -18.49 18.54 10.30
N ALA A 269 -18.12 19.49 11.18
CA ALA A 269 -17.61 20.79 10.78
C ALA A 269 -16.30 20.69 9.98
N LEU A 270 -15.37 19.85 10.42
CA LEU A 270 -14.12 19.61 9.70
C LEU A 270 -14.35 18.92 8.35
N ALA A 271 -15.23 17.91 8.31
CA ALA A 271 -15.56 17.21 7.07
C ALA A 271 -16.21 18.15 6.06
N TRP A 272 -17.15 19.00 6.50
CA TRP A 272 -17.80 20.01 5.69
C TRP A 272 -16.79 21.00 5.11
N ALA A 273 -15.97 21.62 5.96
CA ALA A 273 -14.97 22.59 5.54
C ALA A 273 -13.93 21.98 4.58
N THR A 274 -13.57 20.72 4.80
CA THR A 274 -12.66 19.96 3.91
C THR A 274 -13.29 19.75 2.54
N ALA A 275 -14.54 19.30 2.47
CA ALA A 275 -15.26 19.09 1.22
C ALA A 275 -15.43 20.41 0.44
N GLU A 276 -15.83 21.48 1.14
CA GLU A 276 -15.97 22.81 0.57
C GLU A 276 -14.64 23.35 0.03
N TYR A 277 -13.54 23.17 0.77
CA TYR A 277 -12.20 23.60 0.31
C TYR A 277 -11.78 22.85 -0.96
N LEU A 278 -11.93 21.52 -0.99
CA LEU A 278 -11.59 20.70 -2.16
C LEU A 278 -12.41 21.08 -3.39
N CYS A 279 -13.69 21.38 -3.20
CA CYS A 279 -14.59 21.74 -4.30
C CYS A 279 -14.34 23.16 -4.79
N ARG A 280 -14.37 24.16 -3.89
CA ARG A 280 -14.36 25.58 -4.26
C ARG A 280 -12.95 26.14 -4.44
N THR A 281 -12.03 25.80 -3.54
CA THR A 281 -10.69 26.39 -3.54
C THR A 281 -9.75 25.60 -4.45
N THR A 282 -9.69 24.28 -4.27
CA THR A 282 -8.82 23.42 -5.09
C THR A 282 -9.45 23.12 -6.46
N GLY A 283 -10.76 22.87 -6.49
CA GLY A 283 -11.45 22.39 -7.68
C GLY A 283 -11.08 20.96 -8.06
N ALA A 284 -10.65 20.12 -7.12
CA ALA A 284 -10.26 18.73 -7.41
C ALA A 284 -11.49 17.85 -7.71
N PHE A 285 -11.28 16.72 -8.38
CA PHE A 285 -12.31 15.68 -8.50
C PHE A 285 -12.35 14.87 -7.19
N CYS A 286 -13.44 14.94 -6.43
CA CYS A 286 -13.53 14.35 -5.11
C CYS A 286 -14.70 13.37 -4.98
N LEU A 287 -14.40 12.13 -4.60
CA LEU A 287 -15.38 11.20 -4.01
C LEU A 287 -15.25 11.30 -2.49
N PHE A 288 -16.31 11.74 -1.82
CA PHE A 288 -16.34 11.87 -0.36
C PHE A 288 -17.39 10.91 0.21
N ALA A 289 -16.96 9.74 0.65
CA ALA A 289 -17.81 8.83 1.39
C ALA A 289 -17.95 9.28 2.85
N THR A 290 -19.20 9.41 3.30
CA THR A 290 -19.48 9.91 4.65
C THR A 290 -20.67 9.21 5.29
N HIS A 291 -20.69 9.25 6.62
CA HIS A 291 -21.83 8.87 7.46
C HIS A 291 -22.58 10.09 8.01
N TYR A 292 -22.04 11.30 7.81
CA TYR A 292 -22.67 12.55 8.18
C TYR A 292 -23.69 12.95 7.12
N PHE A 293 -24.97 12.87 7.46
CA PHE A 293 -26.07 13.24 6.58
C PHE A 293 -26.11 14.75 6.33
N GLU A 294 -25.59 15.54 7.25
CA GLU A 294 -25.49 16.99 7.14
C GLU A 294 -24.75 17.40 5.86
N LEU A 295 -23.69 16.67 5.48
CA LEU A 295 -22.93 16.94 4.25
C LEU A 295 -23.76 16.80 2.96
N THR A 296 -24.93 16.16 3.00
CA THR A 296 -25.83 16.10 1.84
C THR A 296 -26.46 17.44 1.48
N LEU A 297 -26.33 18.45 2.34
CA LEU A 297 -26.77 19.82 2.08
C LEU A 297 -25.72 20.63 1.27
N LEU A 298 -24.48 20.13 1.11
CA LEU A 298 -23.44 20.82 0.35
C LEU A 298 -23.86 21.18 -1.10
N PRO A 299 -24.53 20.30 -1.87
CA PRO A 299 -25.04 20.64 -3.21
C PRO A 299 -26.03 21.80 -3.26
N GLU A 300 -26.67 22.20 -2.16
CA GLU A 300 -27.54 23.39 -2.11
C GLU A 300 -26.73 24.70 -2.20
N THR A 301 -25.45 24.64 -1.84
CA THR A 301 -24.55 25.82 -1.77
C THR A 301 -23.40 25.74 -2.77
N LEU A 302 -23.01 24.55 -3.21
CA LEU A 302 -21.92 24.29 -4.13
C LEU A 302 -22.47 23.67 -5.41
N SER A 303 -22.52 24.46 -6.49
CA SER A 303 -23.08 24.02 -7.78
C SER A 303 -22.33 22.84 -8.42
N GLU A 304 -21.03 22.68 -8.13
CA GLU A 304 -20.25 21.54 -8.62
C GLU A 304 -20.35 20.30 -7.72
N ALA A 305 -21.11 20.36 -6.61
CA ALA A 305 -21.33 19.24 -5.72
C ALA A 305 -22.61 18.48 -6.10
N ALA A 306 -22.60 17.15 -5.99
CA ALA A 306 -23.77 16.32 -6.19
C ALA A 306 -23.83 15.18 -5.17
N ASN A 307 -25.04 14.85 -4.73
CA ASN A 307 -25.27 13.68 -3.89
C ASN A 307 -25.37 12.41 -4.73
N ILE A 308 -24.74 11.36 -4.23
CA ILE A 308 -24.93 9.98 -4.67
C ILE A 308 -25.07 9.09 -3.45
N HIS A 309 -25.70 7.94 -3.61
CA HIS A 309 -25.82 6.98 -2.52
C HIS A 309 -25.77 5.55 -3.03
N VAL A 310 -25.42 4.62 -2.14
CA VAL A 310 -25.57 3.20 -2.42
C VAL A 310 -27.00 2.77 -2.09
N SER A 311 -27.69 2.19 -3.08
CA SER A 311 -29.07 1.74 -2.95
C SER A 311 -29.19 0.50 -2.07
N VAL A 312 -30.28 0.50 -1.31
CA VAL A 312 -30.64 -0.53 -0.34
C VAL A 312 -32.10 -0.86 -0.54
N ARG A 313 -32.48 -2.13 -0.38
CA ARG A 313 -33.88 -2.54 -0.43
C ARG A 313 -34.24 -3.31 0.82
N GLU A 314 -35.35 -2.93 1.46
CA GLU A 314 -35.95 -3.72 2.52
C GLU A 314 -36.86 -4.80 1.91
N HIS A 315 -36.70 -6.05 2.37
CA HIS A 315 -37.56 -7.16 2.00
C HIS A 315 -37.81 -8.04 3.22
N GLN A 316 -39.08 -8.19 3.61
CA GLN A 316 -39.51 -9.03 4.75
C GLN A 316 -38.78 -8.70 6.07
N GLY A 317 -38.55 -7.41 6.35
CA GLY A 317 -37.83 -6.96 7.54
C GLY A 317 -36.32 -7.23 7.52
N ARG A 318 -35.76 -7.58 6.35
CA ARG A 318 -34.32 -7.72 6.13
C ARG A 318 -33.85 -6.70 5.11
N LEU A 319 -32.67 -6.15 5.37
CA LEU A 319 -32.05 -5.16 4.51
C LEU A 319 -31.12 -5.86 3.52
N ILE A 320 -31.35 -5.61 2.23
CA ILE A 320 -30.59 -6.19 1.11
C ILE A 320 -29.80 -5.06 0.46
N PHE A 321 -28.47 -5.20 0.42
CA PHE A 321 -27.59 -4.26 -0.27
C PHE A 321 -27.62 -4.55 -1.76
N LEU A 322 -28.01 -3.57 -2.57
CA LEU A 322 -28.07 -3.73 -4.03
C LEU A 322 -26.72 -3.44 -4.70
N HIS A 323 -25.76 -2.87 -3.96
CA HIS A 323 -24.43 -2.45 -4.43
C HIS A 323 -24.46 -1.56 -5.69
N ARG A 324 -25.61 -0.93 -5.95
CA ARG A 324 -25.81 0.03 -7.03
C ARG A 324 -25.67 1.43 -6.46
N VAL A 325 -25.00 2.31 -7.19
CA VAL A 325 -24.86 3.73 -6.86
C VAL A 325 -25.88 4.52 -7.66
N GLU A 326 -26.71 5.28 -6.97
CA GLU A 326 -27.78 6.09 -7.56
C GLU A 326 -27.59 7.58 -7.21
N ALA A 327 -28.19 8.45 -8.01
CA ALA A 327 -28.16 9.89 -7.78
C ALA A 327 -29.07 10.28 -6.62
N GLY A 328 -28.72 11.39 -5.96
CA GLY A 328 -29.45 11.90 -4.80
C GLY A 328 -28.88 11.38 -3.47
N PRO A 329 -29.27 12.01 -2.35
CA PRO A 329 -28.88 11.55 -1.03
C PRO A 329 -29.63 10.27 -0.65
N ALA A 330 -29.08 9.49 0.28
CA ALA A 330 -29.84 8.40 0.89
C ALA A 330 -31.02 8.98 1.70
N GLU A 331 -32.18 8.33 1.62
CA GLU A 331 -33.39 8.79 2.33
C GLU A 331 -33.28 8.66 3.87
N GLN A 332 -32.51 7.69 4.37
CA GLN A 332 -32.48 7.32 5.79
C GLN A 332 -31.13 6.73 6.22
N SER A 333 -30.82 6.82 7.52
CA SER A 333 -29.71 6.09 8.15
C SER A 333 -30.15 4.68 8.54
N TYR A 334 -29.49 3.67 8.00
CA TYR A 334 -29.82 2.26 8.24
C TYR A 334 -29.04 1.63 9.41
N GLY A 335 -28.58 2.45 10.37
CA GLY A 335 -27.71 1.99 11.46
C GLY A 335 -28.37 0.91 12.34
N LEU A 336 -29.65 1.08 12.66
CA LEU A 336 -30.40 0.14 13.50
C LEU A 336 -30.74 -1.15 12.75
N GLU A 337 -31.02 -1.06 11.45
CA GLU A 337 -31.32 -2.19 10.57
C GLU A 337 -30.06 -3.05 10.33
N VAL A 338 -28.89 -2.41 10.22
CA VAL A 338 -27.60 -3.12 10.18
C VAL A 338 -27.30 -3.81 11.51
N ALA A 339 -27.62 -3.18 12.65
CA ALA A 339 -27.47 -3.80 13.96
C ALA A 339 -28.41 -5.03 14.11
N LEU A 340 -29.64 -4.94 13.60
CA LEU A 340 -30.57 -6.07 13.56
C LEU A 340 -30.02 -7.22 12.71
N LEU A 341 -29.44 -6.94 11.54
CA LEU A 341 -28.76 -7.94 10.71
C LEU A 341 -27.57 -8.59 11.41
N ALA A 342 -26.84 -7.84 12.23
CA ALA A 342 -25.73 -8.35 13.03
C ALA A 342 -26.18 -9.23 14.22
N GLY A 343 -27.49 -9.39 14.43
CA GLY A 343 -28.05 -10.22 15.50
C GLY A 343 -28.22 -9.51 16.84
N VAL A 344 -28.25 -8.17 16.85
CA VAL A 344 -28.57 -7.41 18.08
C VAL A 344 -30.02 -7.72 18.52
N PRO A 345 -30.26 -8.02 19.81
CA PRO A 345 -31.59 -8.36 20.33
C PRO A 345 -32.66 -7.30 20.02
N GLN A 346 -33.88 -7.74 19.71
CA GLN A 346 -34.97 -6.86 19.27
C GLN A 346 -35.38 -5.82 20.33
N ASP A 347 -35.30 -6.16 21.61
CA ASP A 347 -35.53 -5.26 22.73
C ASP A 347 -34.52 -4.10 22.76
N VAL A 348 -33.24 -4.39 22.48
CA VAL A 348 -32.19 -3.36 22.35
C VAL A 348 -32.46 -2.46 21.14
N ILE A 349 -32.82 -3.03 19.99
CA ILE A 349 -33.18 -2.26 18.78
C ILE A 349 -34.39 -1.36 19.05
N GLN A 350 -35.41 -1.88 19.74
CA GLN A 350 -36.61 -1.09 20.05
C GLN A 350 -36.29 0.08 20.98
N ASN A 351 -35.45 -0.13 22.00
CA ASN A 351 -34.98 0.94 22.88
C ASN A 351 -34.14 1.97 22.13
N ALA A 352 -33.28 1.53 21.21
CA ALA A 352 -32.47 2.41 20.38
C ALA A 352 -33.34 3.26 19.44
N ARG A 353 -34.42 2.69 18.86
CA ARG A 353 -35.41 3.44 18.06
C ARG A 353 -36.10 4.53 18.87
N ASN A 354 -36.54 4.19 20.09
CA ASN A 354 -37.16 5.18 20.98
C ASN A 354 -36.18 6.31 21.29
N LYS A 355 -34.91 5.98 21.55
CA LYS A 355 -33.89 6.99 21.84
C LYS A 355 -33.56 7.87 20.62
N LEU A 356 -33.50 7.27 19.43
CA LEU A 356 -33.30 8.02 18.19
C LEU A 356 -34.44 9.01 17.95
N ALA A 357 -35.69 8.59 18.17
CA ALA A 357 -36.85 9.48 18.08
C ALA A 357 -36.81 10.64 19.09
N GLU A 358 -36.27 10.42 20.30
CA GLU A 358 -36.03 11.51 21.28
C GLU A 358 -34.95 12.50 20.82
N LEU A 359 -33.90 12.00 20.15
CA LEU A 359 -32.79 12.83 19.66
C LEU A 359 -33.15 13.60 18.40
N ASP A 360 -33.99 13.02 17.53
CA ASP A 360 -34.50 13.64 16.30
C ASP A 360 -35.68 14.58 16.57
N ALA A 361 -36.33 14.46 17.74
CA ALA A 361 -37.33 15.42 18.15
C ALA A 361 -36.66 16.80 18.28
N PRO A 362 -37.10 17.83 17.54
CA PRO A 362 -36.61 19.17 17.76
C PRO A 362 -36.84 19.50 19.23
N PHE A 363 -35.81 20.00 19.93
CA PHE A 363 -35.90 20.43 21.32
C PHE A 363 -37.10 21.39 21.47
N SER A 364 -38.24 20.82 21.84
CA SER A 364 -39.52 21.50 21.91
C SER A 364 -39.64 22.08 23.31
N GLY A 365 -38.93 23.18 23.50
CA GLY A 365 -38.86 23.90 24.77
C GLY A 365 -38.77 25.41 24.56
N GLY A 366 -39.82 26.00 23.98
CA GLY A 366 -40.14 27.43 24.15
C GLY A 366 -40.00 28.35 22.93
N ALA A 367 -41.18 28.70 22.36
CA ALA A 367 -41.54 29.90 21.59
C ALA A 367 -41.14 30.03 20.10
N GLY A 368 -42.16 29.93 19.23
CA GLY A 368 -42.26 30.67 17.95
C GLY A 368 -42.02 29.87 16.66
N PRO A 369 -42.87 29.98 15.61
CA PRO A 369 -42.68 29.27 14.36
C PRO A 369 -41.63 30.00 13.50
N HIS A 370 -40.48 29.35 13.28
CA HIS A 370 -39.51 29.80 12.30
C HIS A 370 -39.44 28.79 11.16
N THR A 371 -39.99 29.21 10.03
CA THR A 371 -39.52 28.85 8.68
C THR A 371 -38.00 28.77 8.69
N ILE A 372 -37.46 27.64 8.25
CA ILE A 372 -36.02 27.42 8.07
C ILE A 372 -35.59 28.28 6.88
N GLU A 373 -35.17 29.51 7.16
CA GLU A 373 -34.42 30.34 6.21
C GLU A 373 -32.93 29.95 6.26
N PRO A 374 -32.24 29.93 5.10
CA PRO A 374 -30.84 29.56 5.00
C PRO A 374 -29.96 30.73 5.49
N SER A 375 -29.74 30.83 6.81
CA SER A 375 -28.88 31.88 7.38
C SER A 375 -27.92 31.41 8.49
N LEU A 376 -27.67 30.10 8.62
CA LEU A 376 -26.74 29.58 9.63
C LEU A 376 -25.24 29.68 9.24
N PHE A 377 -24.91 30.11 8.02
CA PHE A 377 -23.53 30.23 7.53
C PHE A 377 -23.17 31.62 6.94
N ALA A 378 -23.79 32.69 7.44
CA ALA A 378 -23.19 34.02 7.24
C ALA A 378 -21.90 34.10 8.08
N PRO A 379 -20.79 34.70 7.58
CA PRO A 379 -19.57 34.83 8.35
C PRO A 379 -19.81 35.76 9.54
N GLN A 380 -20.11 35.17 10.70
CA GLN A 380 -20.14 35.90 11.95
C GLN A 380 -18.69 36.29 12.27
N LYS A 381 -18.38 37.59 12.16
CA LYS A 381 -17.27 38.17 12.93
C LYS A 381 -17.46 37.73 14.38
N PRO A 382 -16.43 37.22 15.07
CA PRO A 382 -16.57 36.80 16.46
C PRO A 382 -16.88 38.04 17.30
N THR A 383 -18.15 38.24 17.61
CA THR A 383 -18.57 39.08 18.73
C THR A 383 -18.31 38.27 19.98
N HIS A 384 -17.09 38.36 20.50
CA HIS A 384 -16.92 38.19 21.94
C HIS A 384 -17.85 39.21 22.62
N PRO A 385 -18.67 38.82 23.62
CA PRO A 385 -19.30 39.83 24.45
C PRO A 385 -18.17 40.70 24.99
N ALA A 386 -18.17 42.00 24.67
CA ALA A 386 -17.10 42.90 25.05
C ALA A 386 -16.93 42.84 26.57
N GLU A 387 -15.82 42.24 27.03
CA GLU A 387 -15.47 42.25 28.44
C GLU A 387 -15.37 43.71 28.87
N PRO A 388 -16.18 44.19 29.83
CA PRO A 388 -16.25 45.60 30.22
C PRO A 388 -14.89 46.21 30.57
N LEU A 389 -13.93 45.38 30.98
CA LEU A 389 -12.54 45.75 31.25
C LEU A 389 -11.75 46.09 29.98
N VAL A 390 -11.99 45.39 28.87
CA VAL A 390 -11.30 45.62 27.59
C VAL A 390 -11.70 46.97 26.99
N GLU A 391 -12.97 47.37 27.12
CA GLU A 391 -13.42 48.72 26.73
C GLU A 391 -12.86 49.81 27.65
N ALA A 392 -12.81 49.56 28.97
CA ALA A 392 -12.19 50.50 29.90
C ALA A 392 -10.70 50.73 29.58
N LEU A 393 -9.96 49.66 29.26
CA LEU A 393 -8.53 49.72 28.88
C LEU A 393 -8.28 50.52 27.59
N LYS A 394 -9.18 50.46 26.61
CA LYS A 394 -9.06 51.23 25.35
C LYS A 394 -9.09 52.75 25.57
N THR A 395 -9.71 53.21 26.66
CA THR A 395 -9.85 54.64 26.95
C THR A 395 -8.68 55.21 27.75
N VAL A 396 -7.80 54.35 28.29
CA VAL A 396 -6.67 54.77 29.11
C VAL A 396 -5.43 55.00 28.26
N ARG A 397 -4.72 56.11 28.54
CA ARG A 397 -3.42 56.47 27.96
C ARG A 397 -2.34 56.28 29.03
N PRO A 398 -1.61 55.16 29.05
CA PRO A 398 -0.64 54.85 30.12
C PRO A 398 0.48 55.89 30.24
N GLU A 399 0.82 56.51 29.12
CA GLU A 399 1.95 57.42 28.93
C GLU A 399 1.71 58.79 29.58
N THR A 400 0.46 59.11 29.90
CA THR A 400 0.07 60.37 30.54
C THR A 400 -0.27 60.23 32.02
N LEU A 401 -0.18 59.01 32.57
CA LEU A 401 -0.53 58.73 33.97
C LEU A 401 0.71 58.80 34.87
N THR A 402 0.54 59.39 36.05
CA THR A 402 1.52 59.23 37.11
C THR A 402 1.43 57.82 37.70
N PRO A 403 2.52 57.27 38.27
CA PRO A 403 2.51 55.92 38.83
C PRO A 403 1.40 55.67 39.86
N LEU A 404 1.08 56.68 40.68
CA LEU A 404 0.00 56.59 41.67
C LEU A 404 -1.40 56.57 41.02
N ALA A 405 -1.61 57.35 39.95
CA ALA A 405 -2.88 57.37 39.23
C ALA A 405 -3.13 56.04 38.49
N ALA A 406 -2.08 55.41 37.95
CA ALA A 406 -2.17 54.09 37.32
C ALA A 406 -2.57 53.00 38.34
N LEU A 407 -1.97 53.01 39.54
CA LEU A 407 -2.30 52.05 40.59
C LEU A 407 -3.75 52.21 41.09
N ASN A 408 -4.25 53.44 41.21
CA ASN A 408 -5.63 53.69 41.62
C ASN A 408 -6.65 53.20 40.57
N LEU A 409 -6.37 53.37 39.29
CA LEU A 409 -7.21 52.85 38.18
C LEU A 409 -7.28 51.32 38.20
N ILE A 410 -6.16 50.66 38.48
CA ILE A 410 -6.11 49.19 38.60
C ILE A 410 -6.92 48.71 39.81
N ASP A 411 -6.82 49.37 40.97
CA ASP A 411 -7.61 49.02 42.16
C ASP A 411 -9.12 49.22 41.91
N GLU A 412 -9.50 50.30 41.21
CA GLU A 412 -10.89 50.56 40.81
C GLU A 412 -11.45 49.44 39.92
N TRP A 413 -10.70 49.04 38.89
CA TRP A 413 -11.12 47.94 38.01
C TRP A 413 -11.17 46.59 38.72
N TYR A 414 -10.22 46.33 39.62
CA TYR A 414 -10.20 45.11 40.42
C TYR A 414 -11.44 45.01 41.33
N ARG A 415 -11.83 46.10 42.01
CA ARG A 415 -13.07 46.13 42.80
C ARG A 415 -14.32 46.00 41.93
N ARG A 416 -14.35 46.68 40.79
CA ARG A 416 -15.55 46.74 39.94
C ARG A 416 -15.82 45.44 39.18
N PHE A 417 -14.79 44.72 38.75
CA PHE A 417 -14.93 43.57 37.86
C PHE A 417 -14.49 42.24 38.48
N VAL A 418 -13.74 42.24 39.58
CA VAL A 418 -13.17 41.01 40.19
C VAL A 418 -13.70 40.76 41.61
N ARG A 419 -14.00 41.80 42.40
CA ARG A 419 -14.67 41.67 43.72
C ARG A 419 -15.73 42.76 43.94
N PRO A 420 -16.92 42.61 43.34
CA PRO A 420 -18.03 43.51 43.64
C PRO A 420 -18.51 43.24 45.07
N THR A 421 -18.50 44.26 45.93
CA THR A 421 -19.23 44.24 47.22
C THR A 421 -20.72 44.36 47.01
#